data_AF-H7EL84-F1
#
_entry.id   AF-H7EL84-F1
#
_cell.length_a   1.000
_cell.length_b   1.000
_cell.length_c   1.000
_cell.angle_alpha   90.00
_cell.angle_beta   90.00
_cell.angle_gamma   90.00
#
_symmetry.space_group_name_H-M   'P 1'
#
loop_
_entity.id
_entity.type
_entity.pdbx_description
1 polymer ?
#
loop_
_entity_poly.entity_id
_entity_poly.type
_entity_poly.pdbx_seq_one_letter_code
_entity_poly.pdbx_strand_id
1 'polypeptide(L)'
;MIEAIIFDMFHTLADPHSGLEYTEYEPLGVDKEKWAAALWSSDFCSERGLGKIGTVDGIFARLSELLGGAIPEEKLRMSRDARIERLRLALTDIAPDILDAIKNLKKRGFKLAILSNADVCDRLHWNDSPLNPFFDEAIFSCDIGMAKPCAEIYALASKRLRVKPENILYVGDGGDNELKGAKAAGFTTIRTERLKVWDEDFRAKISPHSDFCIKSFDEIERIADSL
;
A
#
# COMPACT_ATOMS: atom_id res chain seq x y z
N MET A 1 3.17 1.25 -26.27
CA MET A 1 4.48 1.15 -25.58
C MET A 1 4.36 1.74 -24.20
N ILE A 2 4.43 0.87 -23.20
CA ILE A 2 4.48 1.23 -21.79
C ILE A 2 5.79 1.95 -21.46
N GLU A 3 5.71 3.02 -20.69
CA GLU A 3 6.87 3.81 -20.23
C GLU A 3 7.03 3.79 -18.70
N ALA A 4 5.93 3.56 -17.97
CA ALA A 4 5.91 3.59 -16.52
C ALA A 4 5.08 2.47 -15.93
N ILE A 5 5.48 2.05 -14.72
CA ILE A 5 4.78 1.03 -13.94
C ILE A 5 4.58 1.58 -12.53
N ILE A 6 3.32 1.66 -12.13
CA ILE A 6 2.90 2.09 -10.80
C ILE A 6 2.50 0.85 -10.01
N PHE A 7 2.99 0.75 -8.79
CA PHE A 7 2.68 -0.34 -7.88
C PHE A 7 1.91 0.18 -6.67
N ASP A 8 0.91 -0.58 -6.26
CA ASP A 8 0.49 -0.57 -4.87
C ASP A 8 1.56 -1.20 -3.95
N MET A 9 1.45 -0.94 -2.65
CA MET A 9 2.46 -1.33 -1.67
C MET A 9 2.08 -2.60 -0.91
N PHE A 10 1.09 -2.53 -0.02
CA PHE A 10 0.78 -3.65 0.88
C PHE A 10 -0.08 -4.70 0.20
N HIS A 11 0.24 -5.98 0.42
CA HIS A 11 -0.31 -7.14 -0.30
C HIS A 11 0.05 -7.20 -1.80
N THR A 12 0.85 -6.22 -2.28
CA THR A 12 1.38 -6.15 -3.65
C THR A 12 2.89 -6.38 -3.67
N LEU A 13 3.68 -5.45 -3.09
CA LEU A 13 5.14 -5.50 -3.02
C LEU A 13 5.67 -5.93 -1.64
N ALA A 14 4.93 -5.57 -0.60
CA ALA A 14 5.23 -5.85 0.80
C ALA A 14 4.02 -6.49 1.47
N ASP A 15 4.24 -7.45 2.38
CA ASP A 15 3.14 -7.98 3.19
C ASP A 15 3.37 -7.55 4.65
N PRO A 16 2.38 -6.97 5.33
CA PRO A 16 2.57 -6.58 6.72
C PRO A 16 2.91 -7.79 7.59
N HIS A 17 4.09 -7.76 8.22
CA HIS A 17 4.68 -8.92 8.89
C HIS A 17 3.79 -9.45 10.03
N SER A 18 3.89 -10.75 10.31
CA SER A 18 3.23 -11.39 11.46
C SER A 18 4.29 -12.07 12.34
N GLY A 19 3.99 -12.34 13.61
CA GLY A 19 4.93 -13.07 14.49
C GLY A 19 5.92 -12.20 15.26
N LEU A 20 5.60 -10.93 15.51
CA LEU A 20 6.26 -10.16 16.57
C LEU A 20 6.01 -10.79 17.95
N GLU A 21 6.84 -10.43 18.94
CA GLU A 21 6.71 -10.89 20.34
C GLU A 21 5.29 -10.64 20.88
N TYR A 22 4.70 -9.50 20.51
CA TYR A 22 3.31 -9.17 20.73
C TYR A 22 2.76 -8.34 19.56
N THR A 23 1.43 -8.40 19.42
CA THR A 23 0.65 -7.66 18.43
C THR A 23 0.34 -6.24 18.89
N GLU A 24 -0.15 -5.40 17.98
CA GLU A 24 -0.50 -4.01 18.29
C GLU A 24 -1.65 -3.89 19.30
N TYR A 25 -2.53 -4.89 19.41
CA TYR A 25 -3.72 -4.81 20.26
C TYR A 25 -3.52 -5.42 21.66
N GLU A 26 -2.56 -6.34 21.83
CA GLU A 26 -2.31 -7.01 23.11
C GLU A 26 -1.92 -6.04 24.24
N PRO A 27 -0.98 -5.08 24.06
CA PRO A 27 -0.66 -4.12 25.11
C PRO A 27 -1.86 -3.27 25.52
N LEU A 28 -2.77 -2.99 24.59
CA LEU A 28 -3.98 -2.19 24.83
C LEU A 28 -5.01 -2.95 25.68
N GLY A 29 -4.87 -4.28 25.81
CA GLY A 29 -5.81 -5.11 26.55
C GLY A 29 -7.19 -5.23 25.88
N VAL A 30 -7.24 -5.13 24.54
CA VAL A 30 -8.44 -5.33 23.74
C VAL A 30 -8.27 -6.52 22.82
N ASP A 31 -9.38 -7.14 22.43
CA ASP A 31 -9.35 -8.17 21.39
C ASP A 31 -9.07 -7.59 19.99
N LYS A 32 -8.69 -8.48 19.08
CA LYS A 32 -8.33 -8.14 17.70
C LYS A 32 -9.50 -7.49 16.97
N GLU A 33 -10.71 -7.96 17.22
CA GLU A 33 -11.93 -7.51 16.55
C GLU A 33 -12.25 -6.05 16.92
N LYS A 34 -12.20 -5.71 18.21
CA LYS A 34 -12.41 -4.35 18.72
C LYS A 34 -11.32 -3.42 18.22
N TRP A 35 -10.07 -3.86 18.23
CA TRP A 35 -8.96 -3.08 17.67
C TRP A 35 -9.13 -2.84 16.17
N ALA A 36 -9.46 -3.88 15.40
CA ALA A 36 -9.68 -3.79 13.97
C ALA A 36 -10.88 -2.89 13.65
N ALA A 37 -11.98 -3.00 14.39
CA ALA A 37 -13.15 -2.13 14.23
C ALA A 37 -12.82 -0.65 14.45
N ALA A 38 -11.97 -0.34 15.44
CA ALA A 38 -11.51 1.02 15.66
C ALA A 38 -10.57 1.49 14.53
N LEU A 39 -9.49 0.73 14.27
CA LEU A 39 -8.44 1.09 13.32
C LEU A 39 -8.97 1.23 11.88
N TRP A 40 -9.90 0.35 11.49
CA TRP A 40 -10.47 0.27 10.15
C TRP A 40 -11.83 0.95 10.01
N SER A 41 -12.28 1.68 11.03
CA SER A 41 -13.48 2.52 10.90
C SER A 41 -13.30 3.52 9.75
N SER A 42 -14.36 3.78 8.99
CA SER A 42 -14.31 4.65 7.81
C SER A 42 -13.70 6.02 8.13
N ASP A 43 -14.15 6.64 9.21
CA ASP A 43 -13.69 7.99 9.60
C ASP A 43 -12.21 7.97 9.98
N PHE A 44 -11.77 6.99 10.79
CA PHE A 44 -10.38 6.94 11.23
C PHE A 44 -9.43 6.54 10.10
N CYS A 45 -9.81 5.62 9.22
CA CYS A 45 -9.09 5.35 7.98
C CYS A 45 -8.91 6.62 7.14
N SER A 46 -9.96 7.42 6.99
CA SER A 46 -9.89 8.69 6.27
C SER A 46 -8.99 9.71 6.97
N GLU A 47 -9.11 9.86 8.28
CA GLU A 47 -8.29 10.77 9.09
C GLU A 47 -6.80 10.44 8.97
N ARG A 48 -6.45 9.15 9.10
CA ARG A 48 -5.06 8.66 8.97
C ARG A 48 -4.55 8.75 7.53
N GLY A 49 -5.30 8.16 6.61
CA GLY A 49 -4.91 8.00 5.20
C GLY A 49 -4.86 9.32 4.43
N LEU A 50 -5.58 10.36 4.85
CA LEU A 50 -5.51 11.70 4.24
C LEU A 50 -4.59 12.66 5.00
N GLY A 51 -3.83 12.16 5.98
CA GLY A 51 -2.83 12.96 6.70
C GLY A 51 -3.38 13.96 7.71
N LYS A 52 -4.67 13.86 8.10
CA LYS A 52 -5.29 14.81 9.04
C LYS A 52 -4.70 14.74 10.45
N ILE A 53 -4.19 13.58 10.85
CA ILE A 53 -3.58 13.34 12.18
C ILE A 53 -2.06 13.57 12.17
N GLY A 54 -1.40 13.42 11.01
CA GLY A 54 -0.03 13.87 10.73
C GLY A 54 1.13 13.25 11.53
N THR A 55 0.86 12.58 12.64
CA THR A 55 1.89 12.02 13.54
C THR A 55 1.47 10.65 14.06
N VAL A 56 2.46 9.80 14.35
CA VAL A 56 2.21 8.49 14.95
C VAL A 56 1.53 8.66 16.31
N ASP A 57 2.01 9.58 17.13
CA ASP A 57 1.44 9.84 18.47
C ASP A 57 -0.02 10.28 18.39
N GLY A 58 -0.35 11.15 17.44
CA GLY A 58 -1.73 11.54 17.18
C GLY A 58 -2.62 10.36 16.78
N ILE A 59 -2.09 9.41 16.01
CA ILE A 59 -2.83 8.20 15.61
C ILE A 59 -3.18 7.38 16.85
N PHE A 60 -2.22 7.17 17.75
CA PHE A 60 -2.46 6.37 18.95
C PHE A 60 -3.30 7.10 19.99
N ALA A 61 -3.21 8.43 20.09
CA ALA A 61 -4.12 9.24 20.89
C ALA A 61 -5.58 9.08 20.41
N ARG A 62 -5.81 9.22 19.10
CA ARG A 62 -7.12 9.05 18.48
C ARG A 62 -7.64 7.62 18.60
N LEU A 63 -6.78 6.62 18.41
CA LEU A 63 -7.12 5.21 18.63
C LEU A 63 -7.54 4.97 20.09
N SER A 64 -6.85 5.59 21.06
CA SER A 64 -7.23 5.47 22.46
C SER A 64 -8.62 6.02 22.76
N GLU A 65 -9.01 7.14 22.15
CA GLU A 65 -10.37 7.70 22.27
C GLU A 65 -11.41 6.72 21.73
N LEU A 66 -11.18 6.17 20.53
CA LEU A 66 -12.07 5.21 19.88
C LEU A 66 -12.23 3.91 20.68
N LEU A 67 -11.22 3.52 21.45
CA LEU A 67 -11.26 2.32 22.30
C LEU A 67 -11.92 2.56 23.67
N GLY A 68 -12.29 3.80 24.00
CA GLY A 68 -13.03 4.19 25.21
C GLY A 68 -12.28 5.14 26.16
N GLY A 69 -11.10 5.63 25.79
CA GLY A 69 -10.25 6.46 26.66
C GLY A 69 -9.67 5.68 27.84
N ALA A 70 -8.70 6.27 28.56
CA ALA A 70 -8.05 5.69 29.74
C ALA A 70 -7.08 4.51 29.50
N ILE A 71 -6.48 4.39 28.32
CA ILE A 71 -5.35 3.47 28.13
C ILE A 71 -4.09 4.13 28.71
N PRO A 72 -3.36 3.47 29.63
CA PRO A 72 -2.08 3.96 30.15
C PRO A 72 -1.06 4.25 29.05
N GLU A 73 -0.32 5.36 29.16
CA GLU A 73 0.68 5.77 28.16
C GLU A 73 1.72 4.68 27.86
N GLU A 74 2.12 3.91 28.87
CA GLU A 74 3.03 2.78 28.68
C GLU A 74 2.49 1.74 27.68
N LYS A 75 1.19 1.43 27.76
CA LYS A 75 0.52 0.48 26.88
C LYS A 75 0.34 1.05 25.47
N LEU A 76 0.04 2.35 25.35
CA LEU A 76 -0.01 3.04 24.07
C LEU A 76 1.36 3.04 23.39
N ARG A 77 2.44 3.32 24.14
CA ARG A 77 3.81 3.24 23.64
C ARG A 77 4.15 1.85 23.12
N MET A 78 3.88 0.80 23.89
CA MET A 78 4.14 -0.57 23.45
C MET A 78 3.36 -0.91 22.16
N SER A 79 2.08 -0.56 22.10
CA SER A 79 1.24 -0.76 20.93
C SER A 79 1.77 0.00 19.70
N ARG A 80 2.23 1.24 19.90
CA ARG A 80 2.88 2.07 18.87
C ARG A 80 4.16 1.45 18.36
N ASP A 81 5.04 1.03 19.27
CA ASP A 81 6.34 0.46 18.92
C ASP A 81 6.15 -0.86 18.14
N ALA A 82 5.18 -1.70 18.54
CA ALA A 82 4.82 -2.90 17.78
C ALA A 82 4.28 -2.58 16.38
N ARG A 83 3.48 -1.53 16.21
CA ARG A 83 2.98 -1.10 14.89
C ARG A 83 4.11 -0.64 13.99
N ILE A 84 4.97 0.23 14.52
CA ILE A 84 6.13 0.75 13.80
C ILE A 84 7.01 -0.42 13.35
N GLU A 85 7.33 -1.34 14.26
CA GLU A 85 8.22 -2.46 13.94
C GLU A 85 7.60 -3.41 12.91
N ARG A 86 6.30 -3.71 13.02
CA ARG A 86 5.59 -4.56 12.04
C ARG A 86 5.67 -3.97 10.63
N LEU A 87 5.44 -2.66 10.52
CA LEU A 87 5.45 -1.96 9.24
C LEU A 87 6.88 -1.75 8.73
N ARG A 88 7.85 -1.50 9.62
CA ARG A 88 9.27 -1.48 9.28
C ARG A 88 9.70 -2.80 8.66
N LEU A 89 9.42 -3.92 9.33
CA LEU A 89 9.75 -5.25 8.80
C LEU A 89 9.09 -5.51 7.45
N ALA A 90 7.82 -5.14 7.28
CA ALA A 90 7.13 -5.26 6.00
C ALA A 90 7.85 -4.52 4.87
N LEU A 91 8.45 -3.36 5.15
CA LEU A 91 9.17 -2.56 4.16
C LEU A 91 10.63 -2.98 3.97
N THR A 92 11.25 -3.61 4.96
CA THR A 92 12.67 -4.01 4.90
C THR A 92 12.88 -5.47 4.51
N ASP A 93 11.93 -6.35 4.82
CA ASP A 93 11.97 -7.79 4.51
C ASP A 93 11.19 -8.09 3.23
N ILE A 94 11.70 -7.58 2.12
CA ILE A 94 11.07 -7.74 0.80
C ILE A 94 11.49 -9.07 0.17
N ALA A 95 10.50 -9.81 -0.33
CA ALA A 95 10.73 -11.09 -0.99
C ALA A 95 11.76 -10.94 -2.13
N PRO A 96 12.79 -11.81 -2.20
CA PRO A 96 13.88 -11.66 -3.17
C PRO A 96 13.41 -11.61 -4.63
N ASP A 97 12.39 -12.39 -4.99
CA ASP A 97 11.82 -12.42 -6.33
C ASP A 97 11.14 -11.10 -6.72
N ILE A 98 10.44 -10.45 -5.78
CA ILE A 98 9.86 -9.11 -6.00
C ILE A 98 10.97 -8.08 -6.19
N LEU A 99 11.98 -8.08 -5.29
CA LEU A 99 13.09 -7.14 -5.37
C LEU A 99 13.87 -7.28 -6.68
N ASP A 100 14.11 -8.51 -7.14
CA ASP A 100 14.82 -8.76 -8.40
C ASP A 100 13.99 -8.36 -9.63
N ALA A 101 12.68 -8.59 -9.63
CA ALA A 101 11.80 -8.09 -10.68
C ALA A 101 11.81 -6.55 -10.76
N ILE A 102 11.74 -5.85 -9.62
CA ILE A 102 11.82 -4.38 -9.58
C ILE A 102 13.17 -3.87 -10.13
N LYS A 103 14.28 -4.51 -9.75
CA LYS A 103 15.61 -4.20 -10.31
C LYS A 103 15.63 -4.38 -11.83
N ASN A 104 15.04 -5.45 -12.35
CA ASN A 104 15.03 -5.75 -13.78
C ASN A 104 14.18 -4.74 -14.56
N LEU A 105 13.00 -4.40 -14.05
CA LEU A 105 12.15 -3.34 -14.64
C LEU A 105 12.89 -1.99 -14.66
N LYS A 106 13.59 -1.64 -13.57
CA LYS A 106 14.38 -0.41 -13.54
C LYS A 106 15.54 -0.42 -14.54
N LYS A 107 16.26 -1.55 -14.67
CA LYS A 107 17.34 -1.72 -15.66
C LYS A 107 16.84 -1.61 -17.11
N ARG A 108 15.61 -2.05 -17.38
CA ARG A 108 14.94 -1.93 -18.67
C ARG A 108 14.55 -0.49 -19.02
N GLY A 109 14.65 0.45 -18.07
CA GLY A 109 14.39 1.87 -18.30
C GLY A 109 12.97 2.33 -18.01
N PHE A 110 12.12 1.49 -17.41
CA PHE A 110 10.80 1.91 -16.96
C PHE A 110 10.92 2.93 -15.81
N LYS A 111 10.01 3.92 -15.81
CA LYS A 111 9.80 4.74 -14.62
C LYS A 111 8.93 3.97 -13.63
N LEU A 112 9.34 3.92 -12.37
CA LEU A 112 8.64 3.15 -11.34
C LEU A 112 8.08 4.08 -10.28
N ALA A 113 6.82 3.86 -9.87
CA ALA A 113 6.22 4.60 -8.76
C ALA A 113 5.49 3.71 -7.76
N ILE A 114 5.49 4.11 -6.49
CA ILE A 114 4.53 3.63 -5.49
C ILE A 114 3.31 4.56 -5.48
N LEU A 115 2.10 3.99 -5.43
CA LEU A 115 0.85 4.70 -5.15
C LEU A 115 0.08 3.96 -4.05
N SER A 116 0.20 4.45 -2.81
CA SER A 116 -0.31 3.72 -1.64
C SER A 116 -1.26 4.58 -0.80
N ASN A 117 -2.40 3.98 -0.45
CA ASN A 117 -3.22 4.47 0.65
C ASN A 117 -2.53 4.08 1.96
N ALA A 118 -1.89 5.05 2.60
CA ALA A 118 -0.97 4.85 3.70
C ALA A 118 -1.11 5.96 4.73
N ASP A 119 -1.00 5.61 6.00
CA ASP A 119 -0.80 6.56 7.10
C ASP A 119 0.69 6.88 7.34
N VAL A 120 0.97 7.70 8.34
CA VAL A 120 2.35 8.10 8.65
C VAL A 120 3.21 6.97 9.22
N CYS A 121 2.61 5.93 9.82
CA CYS A 121 3.32 4.72 10.24
C CYS A 121 3.67 3.87 9.04
N ASP A 122 2.72 3.70 8.11
CA ASP A 122 2.85 2.89 6.90
C ASP A 122 4.02 3.36 6.03
N ARG A 123 4.24 4.68 5.92
CA ARG A 123 5.33 5.26 5.12
C ARG A 123 6.61 5.58 5.88
N LEU A 124 6.63 5.40 7.21
CA LEU A 124 7.69 5.87 8.09
C LEU A 124 9.08 5.35 7.69
N HIS A 125 9.14 4.07 7.33
CA HIS A 125 10.38 3.36 7.00
C HIS A 125 10.57 3.12 5.50
N TRP A 126 9.87 3.86 4.65
CA TRP A 126 10.03 3.72 3.20
C TRP A 126 11.47 3.96 2.75
N ASN A 127 12.16 4.94 3.33
CA ASN A 127 13.55 5.24 2.98
C ASN A 127 14.54 4.15 3.40
N ASP A 128 14.16 3.28 4.33
CA ASP A 128 14.97 2.13 4.76
C ASP A 128 14.71 0.89 3.88
N SER A 129 13.68 0.93 3.04
CA SER A 129 13.30 -0.20 2.18
C SER A 129 14.35 -0.45 1.09
N PRO A 130 14.73 -1.71 0.80
CA PRO A 130 15.59 -2.03 -0.34
C PRO A 130 14.94 -1.72 -1.69
N LEU A 131 13.63 -1.45 -1.73
CA LEU A 131 12.91 -1.03 -2.93
C LEU A 131 13.16 0.44 -3.26
N ASN A 132 13.27 1.32 -2.26
CA ASN A 132 13.31 2.78 -2.41
C ASN A 132 14.26 3.28 -3.52
N PRO A 133 15.51 2.77 -3.64
CA PRO A 133 16.45 3.26 -4.66
C PRO A 133 16.02 3.04 -6.11
N PHE A 134 15.04 2.19 -6.37
CA PHE A 134 14.58 1.85 -7.72
C PHE A 134 13.36 2.66 -8.18
N PHE A 135 12.68 3.33 -7.25
CA PHE A 135 11.46 4.09 -7.52
C PHE A 135 11.78 5.55 -7.83
N ASP A 136 11.23 6.06 -8.93
CA ASP A 136 11.33 7.47 -9.31
C ASP A 136 10.38 8.34 -8.48
N GLU A 137 9.26 7.78 -8.04
CA GLU A 137 8.25 8.44 -7.23
C GLU A 137 7.71 7.49 -6.14
N ALA A 138 7.42 8.05 -4.98
CA ALA A 138 6.64 7.37 -3.94
C ALA A 138 5.53 8.31 -3.47
N ILE A 139 4.29 7.91 -3.71
CA ILE A 139 3.11 8.73 -3.47
C ILE A 139 2.26 8.04 -2.40
N PHE A 140 2.34 8.57 -1.18
CA PHE A 140 1.57 8.13 -0.04
C PHE A 140 0.39 9.08 0.18
N SER A 141 -0.81 8.53 0.36
CA SER A 141 -2.04 9.32 0.50
C SER A 141 -1.96 10.34 1.65
N CYS A 142 -1.32 9.99 2.76
CA CYS A 142 -1.19 10.88 3.93
C CYS A 142 -0.31 12.10 3.66
N ASP A 143 0.62 12.03 2.70
CA ASP A 143 1.49 13.16 2.37
C ASP A 143 0.83 14.16 1.40
N ILE A 144 -0.18 13.71 0.65
CA ILE A 144 -0.82 14.52 -0.41
C ILE A 144 -2.29 14.86 -0.14
N GLY A 145 -2.93 14.22 0.86
CA GLY A 145 -4.34 14.45 1.20
C GLY A 145 -5.33 13.91 0.15
N MET A 146 -4.92 12.92 -0.65
CA MET A 146 -5.75 12.26 -1.66
C MET A 146 -5.57 10.75 -1.51
N ALA A 147 -6.61 9.96 -1.77
CA ALA A 147 -6.57 8.51 -1.62
C ALA A 147 -7.15 7.80 -2.84
N LYS A 148 -6.65 6.60 -3.14
CA LYS A 148 -7.30 5.68 -4.06
C LYS A 148 -8.69 5.32 -3.50
N PRO A 149 -9.73 5.16 -4.34
CA PRO A 149 -9.72 5.17 -5.81
C PRO A 149 -10.10 6.53 -6.43
N CYS A 150 -9.92 7.67 -5.73
CA CYS A 150 -10.26 8.99 -6.27
C CYS A 150 -9.42 9.32 -7.52
N ALA A 151 -10.00 9.99 -8.52
CA ALA A 151 -9.34 10.19 -9.82
C ALA A 151 -8.08 11.09 -9.71
N GLU A 152 -8.08 12.01 -8.75
CA GLU A 152 -7.07 13.03 -8.53
C GLU A 152 -5.70 12.44 -8.21
N ILE A 153 -5.65 11.33 -7.45
CA ILE A 153 -4.38 10.70 -7.08
C ILE A 153 -3.71 10.01 -8.28
N TYR A 154 -4.47 9.43 -9.21
CA TYR A 154 -3.93 8.85 -10.44
C TYR A 154 -3.47 9.92 -11.43
N ALA A 155 -4.24 11.02 -11.56
CA ALA A 155 -3.84 12.16 -12.36
C ALA A 155 -2.54 12.80 -11.83
N LEU A 156 -2.39 12.89 -10.51
CA LEU A 156 -1.16 13.34 -9.88
C LEU A 156 0.01 12.39 -10.19
N ALA A 157 -0.19 11.08 -10.10
CA ALA A 157 0.85 10.09 -10.38
C ALA A 157 1.34 10.17 -11.83
N SER A 158 0.42 10.20 -12.81
CA SER A 158 0.75 10.40 -14.23
C SER A 158 1.51 11.71 -14.46
N LYS A 159 1.09 12.81 -13.81
CA LYS A 159 1.75 14.11 -13.91
C LYS A 159 3.18 14.09 -13.34
N ARG A 160 3.40 13.49 -12.17
CA ARG A 160 4.73 13.41 -11.54
C ARG A 160 5.70 12.57 -12.38
N LEU A 161 5.22 11.44 -12.89
CA LEU A 161 5.99 10.58 -13.80
C LEU A 161 6.21 11.22 -15.18
N ARG A 162 5.39 12.20 -15.56
CA ARG A 162 5.37 12.80 -16.91
C ARG A 162 5.16 11.74 -17.99
N VAL A 163 4.22 10.82 -17.75
CA VAL A 163 3.84 9.75 -18.67
C VAL A 163 2.34 9.82 -18.88
N LYS A 164 1.90 9.65 -20.13
CA LYS A 164 0.46 9.64 -20.45
C LYS A 164 -0.23 8.43 -19.84
N PRO A 165 -1.50 8.53 -19.42
CA PRO A 165 -2.21 7.42 -18.80
C PRO A 165 -2.17 6.11 -19.60
N GLU A 166 -2.32 6.18 -20.92
CA GLU A 166 -2.32 4.99 -21.79
C GLU A 166 -0.96 4.25 -21.86
N ASN A 167 0.13 4.88 -21.39
CA ASN A 167 1.48 4.31 -21.34
C ASN A 167 1.88 3.88 -19.92
N ILE A 168 0.92 3.77 -18.99
CA ILE A 168 1.12 3.37 -17.60
C ILE A 168 0.50 1.99 -17.35
N LEU A 169 1.32 1.08 -16.82
CA LEU A 169 0.83 -0.11 -16.13
C LEU A 169 0.59 0.21 -14.66
N TYR A 170 -0.49 -0.30 -14.11
CA TYR A 170 -0.79 -0.23 -12.69
C TYR A 170 -0.92 -1.65 -12.12
N VAL A 171 -0.12 -1.97 -11.11
CA VAL A 171 -0.02 -3.30 -10.50
C VAL A 171 -0.48 -3.24 -9.05
N GLY A 172 -1.46 -4.06 -8.68
CA GLY A 172 -1.88 -4.19 -7.30
C GLY A 172 -2.74 -5.42 -7.02
N ASP A 173 -3.13 -5.62 -5.77
CA ASP A 173 -3.90 -6.78 -5.33
C ASP A 173 -5.42 -6.59 -5.52
N GLY A 174 -5.88 -5.34 -5.65
CA GLY A 174 -7.28 -4.94 -5.79
C GLY A 174 -8.02 -4.62 -4.49
N GLY A 175 -7.37 -4.66 -3.32
CA GLY A 175 -8.02 -4.62 -2.01
C GLY A 175 -8.83 -3.36 -1.69
N ASP A 176 -8.45 -2.19 -2.21
CA ASP A 176 -9.07 -0.89 -1.91
C ASP A 176 -9.80 -0.24 -3.10
N ASN A 177 -10.19 -1.05 -4.10
CA ASN A 177 -10.72 -0.62 -5.41
C ASN A 177 -9.72 0.15 -6.28
N GLU A 178 -8.44 0.11 -5.94
CA GLU A 178 -7.38 0.73 -6.73
C GLU A 178 -7.37 0.37 -8.23
N LEU A 179 -7.60 -0.90 -8.59
CA LEU A 179 -7.64 -1.33 -10.00
C LEU A 179 -8.78 -0.64 -10.75
N LYS A 180 -9.92 -0.43 -10.09
CA LYS A 180 -11.06 0.29 -10.66
C LYS A 180 -10.70 1.76 -10.93
N GLY A 181 -10.03 2.40 -9.96
CA GLY A 181 -9.58 3.80 -10.10
C GLY A 181 -8.52 3.95 -11.19
N ALA A 182 -7.53 3.06 -11.23
CA ALA A 182 -6.47 3.05 -12.23
C ALA A 182 -7.02 2.85 -13.65
N LYS A 183 -7.94 1.90 -13.83
CA LYS A 183 -8.60 1.65 -15.11
C LYS A 183 -9.43 2.86 -15.56
N ALA A 184 -10.16 3.49 -14.63
CA ALA A 184 -10.91 4.72 -14.92
C ALA A 184 -10.01 5.91 -15.28
N ALA A 185 -8.76 5.93 -14.78
CA ALA A 185 -7.75 6.92 -15.15
C ALA A 185 -7.09 6.67 -16.51
N GLY A 186 -7.38 5.53 -17.16
CA GLY A 186 -6.81 5.16 -18.46
C GLY A 186 -5.53 4.32 -18.38
N PHE A 187 -5.17 3.81 -17.20
CA PHE A 187 -4.03 2.91 -17.03
C PHE A 187 -4.44 1.49 -17.41
N THR A 188 -3.48 0.71 -17.92
CA THR A 188 -3.65 -0.74 -18.08
C THR A 188 -3.37 -1.42 -16.73
N THR A 189 -4.28 -2.29 -16.29
CA THR A 189 -4.24 -2.83 -14.92
C THR A 189 -3.79 -4.29 -14.87
N ILE A 190 -2.93 -4.59 -13.90
CA ILE A 190 -2.44 -5.93 -13.59
C ILE A 190 -2.82 -6.25 -12.14
N ARG A 191 -3.60 -7.31 -11.96
CA ARG A 191 -3.82 -7.88 -10.63
C ARG A 191 -2.74 -8.88 -10.29
N THR A 192 -2.14 -8.78 -9.11
CA THR A 192 -1.18 -9.79 -8.62
C THR A 192 -1.83 -10.75 -7.63
N GLU A 193 -1.42 -12.03 -7.69
CA GLU A 193 -1.79 -13.08 -6.73
C GLU A 193 -0.56 -13.55 -5.93
N ARG A 194 0.58 -12.84 -6.03
CA ARG A 194 1.87 -13.29 -5.48
C ARG A 194 1.92 -13.32 -3.95
N LEU A 195 1.39 -12.28 -3.28
CA LEU A 195 1.38 -12.18 -1.82
C LEU A 195 -0.02 -12.46 -1.25
N LYS A 196 -1.07 -12.04 -1.95
CA LYS A 196 -2.46 -12.19 -1.54
C LYS A 196 -3.28 -12.86 -2.63
N VAL A 197 -3.97 -13.94 -2.27
CA VAL A 197 -4.99 -14.57 -3.10
C VAL A 197 -6.35 -14.32 -2.46
N TRP A 198 -7.22 -13.65 -3.19
CA TRP A 198 -8.60 -13.40 -2.78
C TRP A 198 -9.49 -14.62 -3.02
N ASP A 199 -10.55 -14.79 -2.22
CA ASP A 199 -11.58 -15.80 -2.47
C ASP A 199 -12.30 -15.58 -3.81
N GLU A 200 -13.11 -16.54 -4.24
CA GLU A 200 -13.80 -16.48 -5.53
C GLU A 200 -14.76 -15.28 -5.63
N ASP A 201 -15.51 -15.00 -4.58
CA ASP A 201 -16.50 -13.91 -4.56
C ASP A 201 -15.82 -12.55 -4.68
N PHE A 202 -14.70 -12.35 -4.00
CA PHE A 202 -13.93 -11.11 -4.08
C PHE A 202 -13.20 -11.00 -5.42
N ARG A 203 -12.62 -12.09 -5.93
CA ARG A 203 -12.03 -12.12 -7.29
C ARG A 203 -13.06 -11.74 -8.35
N ALA A 204 -14.29 -12.22 -8.26
CA ALA A 204 -15.35 -11.87 -9.20
C ALA A 204 -15.66 -10.36 -9.20
N LYS A 205 -15.53 -9.68 -8.05
CA LYS A 205 -15.74 -8.22 -7.94
C LYS A 205 -14.62 -7.40 -8.57
N ILE A 206 -13.37 -7.83 -8.44
CA ILE A 206 -12.20 -7.06 -8.92
C ILE A 206 -11.77 -7.43 -10.34
N SER A 207 -12.12 -8.62 -10.83
CA SER A 207 -11.73 -9.10 -12.17
C SER A 207 -12.15 -8.18 -13.33
N PRO A 208 -13.35 -7.55 -13.34
CA PRO A 208 -13.72 -6.59 -14.39
C PRO A 208 -12.77 -5.38 -14.50
N HIS A 209 -12.04 -5.10 -13.43
CA HIS A 209 -11.11 -3.98 -13.32
C HIS A 209 -9.64 -4.37 -13.54
N SER A 210 -9.36 -5.64 -13.87
CA SER A 210 -8.02 -6.16 -14.15
C SER A 210 -7.91 -6.53 -15.63
N ASP A 211 -6.99 -5.92 -16.38
CA ASP A 211 -6.73 -6.32 -17.77
C ASP A 211 -5.88 -7.59 -17.85
N PHE A 212 -4.97 -7.75 -16.89
CA PHE A 212 -4.13 -8.93 -16.72
C PHE A 212 -4.13 -9.43 -15.28
N CYS A 213 -3.74 -10.69 -15.09
CA CYS A 213 -3.51 -11.30 -13.79
C CYS A 213 -2.16 -12.02 -13.80
N ILE A 214 -1.35 -11.82 -12.77
CA ILE A 214 -0.02 -12.45 -12.63
C ILE A 214 0.08 -13.21 -11.31
N LYS A 215 0.93 -14.23 -11.30
CA LYS A 215 1.33 -14.96 -10.08
C LYS A 215 2.80 -14.73 -9.74
N SER A 216 3.60 -14.29 -10.71
CA SER A 216 4.98 -13.88 -10.55
C SER A 216 5.23 -12.50 -11.16
N PHE A 217 6.10 -11.72 -10.53
CA PHE A 217 6.46 -10.38 -11.03
C PHE A 217 7.31 -10.43 -12.31
N ASP A 218 7.93 -11.57 -12.64
CA ASP A 218 8.65 -11.78 -13.92
C ASP A 218 7.70 -11.80 -15.14
N GLU A 219 6.39 -11.82 -14.92
CA GLU A 219 5.38 -11.72 -15.98
C GLU A 219 5.15 -10.28 -16.43
N ILE A 220 5.45 -9.28 -15.58
CA ILE A 220 5.16 -7.87 -15.84
C ILE A 220 5.91 -7.36 -17.08
N GLU A 221 7.18 -7.71 -17.22
CA GLU A 221 8.00 -7.28 -18.37
C GLU A 221 7.43 -7.80 -19.69
N ARG A 222 6.99 -9.06 -19.71
CA ARG A 222 6.37 -9.67 -20.91
C ARG A 222 5.05 -9.01 -21.27
N ILE A 223 4.25 -8.62 -20.26
CA ILE A 223 3.00 -7.88 -20.48
C ILE A 223 3.31 -6.49 -21.04
N ALA A 224 4.28 -5.78 -20.45
CA ALA A 224 4.68 -4.45 -20.90
C ALA A 224 5.19 -4.45 -22.36
N ASP A 225 5.98 -5.45 -22.74
CA ASP A 225 6.52 -5.61 -24.10
C ASP A 225 5.43 -5.96 -25.14
N SER A 226 4.26 -6.44 -24.70
CA SER A 226 3.13 -6.78 -25.59
C SER A 226 2.22 -5.59 -25.95
N LEU A 227 2.45 -4.41 -25.36
CA LEU A 227 1.59 -3.20 -25.43
C LEU A 227 2.33 -1.97 -26.00
#